data_AF-A0A4Y2AP97-F1
#
_entry.id   AF-A0A4Y2AP97-F1
#
_cell.length_a   1.000
_cell.length_b   1.000
_cell.length_c   1.000
_cell.angle_alpha   90.00
_cell.angle_beta   90.00
_cell.angle_gamma   90.00
#
_symmetry.space_group_name_H-M   'P 1'
#
loop_
_entity.id
_entity.type
_entity.pdbx_description
1 polymer ?
#
loop_
_entity_poly.entity_id
_entity_poly.type
_entity_poly.pdbx_seq_one_letter_code
_entity_poly.pdbx_strand_id
1 'polypeptide(L)'
;MPFAENIGGGNWEYQHDNAPIHTSNAKKNYLNSKNVTVLEWPPMSPELNPIENVWCIMSRKVYENGGQFYSVNALKAAIESAWYNLEPEILQTLIMSLEKRVYDFILNNGKTLNY
;
A
#
# COMPACT_ATOMS: atom_id res chain seq x y z
N MET A 1 -10.42 -8.09 -11.11
CA MET A 1 -10.22 -7.96 -9.64
C MET A 1 -11.52 -7.42 -9.06
N PRO A 2 -12.03 -7.92 -7.92
CA PRO A 2 -13.19 -7.29 -7.27
C PRO A 2 -12.91 -5.78 -7.13
N PHE A 3 -13.87 -4.94 -7.49
CA PHE A 3 -13.81 -3.47 -7.43
C PHE A 3 -12.90 -2.75 -8.42
N ALA A 4 -11.99 -3.41 -9.14
CA ALA A 4 -11.13 -2.73 -10.13
C ALA A 4 -11.91 -2.11 -11.30
N GLU A 5 -13.07 -2.68 -11.63
CA GLU A 5 -14.02 -2.13 -12.62
C GLU A 5 -14.62 -0.78 -12.17
N ASN A 6 -14.56 -0.45 -10.87
CA ASN A 6 -15.10 0.79 -10.29
C ASN A 6 -14.05 1.89 -10.08
N ILE A 7 -12.76 1.64 -10.35
CA ILE A 7 -11.65 2.55 -9.98
C ILE A 7 -11.26 3.52 -11.12
N GLY A 8 -11.96 3.46 -12.26
CA GLY A 8 -11.95 4.50 -13.28
C GLY A 8 -10.95 4.25 -14.42
N GLY A 9 -11.50 4.16 -15.64
CA GLY A 9 -10.74 4.18 -16.90
C GLY A 9 -9.89 2.94 -17.20
N GLY A 10 -9.57 2.74 -18.48
CA GLY A 10 -8.90 1.54 -18.99
C GLY A 10 -7.40 1.39 -18.72
N ASN A 11 -6.77 2.27 -17.92
CA ASN A 11 -5.30 2.37 -17.81
C ASN A 11 -4.81 2.38 -16.35
N TRP A 12 -5.26 1.45 -15.51
CA TRP A 12 -4.74 1.27 -14.16
C TRP A 12 -3.73 0.12 -14.12
N GLU A 13 -2.75 0.21 -13.24
CA GLU A 13 -1.76 -0.83 -12.98
C GLU A 13 -1.86 -1.29 -11.52
N TYR A 14 -1.71 -2.59 -11.29
CA TYR A 14 -1.72 -3.19 -9.97
C TYR A 14 -0.31 -3.20 -9.39
N GLN A 15 -0.10 -2.44 -8.32
CA GLN A 15 1.13 -2.51 -7.54
C GLN A 15 0.95 -3.51 -6.38
N HIS A 16 1.97 -4.34 -6.16
CA HIS A 16 2.15 -5.14 -4.95
C HIS A 16 3.65 -5.35 -4.70
N ASP A 17 4.02 -5.76 -3.50
CA ASP A 17 5.42 -6.07 -3.20
C ASP A 17 5.87 -7.39 -3.86
N ASN A 18 7.19 -7.63 -3.84
CA ASN A 18 7.82 -8.81 -4.40
C ASN A 18 7.95 -9.98 -3.41
N ALA A 19 7.12 -10.06 -2.36
CA ALA A 19 7.15 -11.19 -1.44
C ALA A 19 6.95 -12.52 -2.21
N PRO A 20 7.59 -13.63 -1.80
CA PRO A 20 7.55 -14.90 -2.54
C PRO A 20 6.13 -15.42 -2.84
N ILE A 21 5.18 -15.15 -1.94
CA ILE A 21 3.77 -15.53 -2.11
C ILE A 21 3.11 -14.80 -3.30
N HIS A 22 3.54 -13.57 -3.57
CA HIS A 22 3.00 -12.71 -4.61
C HIS A 22 3.68 -12.90 -5.97
N THR A 23 4.90 -13.44 -5.99
CA THR A 23 5.67 -13.73 -7.22
C THR A 23 5.51 -15.16 -7.74
N SER A 24 4.73 -16.00 -7.04
CA SER A 24 4.44 -17.38 -7.43
C SER A 24 3.73 -17.47 -8.81
N ASN A 25 4.00 -18.55 -9.55
CA ASN A 25 3.39 -18.79 -10.86
C ASN A 25 1.86 -18.83 -10.78
N ALA A 26 1.30 -19.39 -9.70
CA ALA A 26 -0.14 -19.43 -9.49
C ALA A 26 -0.75 -18.00 -9.42
N LYS A 27 -0.10 -17.09 -8.69
CA LYS A 27 -0.56 -15.70 -8.56
C LYS A 27 -0.41 -14.93 -9.87
N LYS A 28 0.71 -15.11 -10.59
CA LYS A 28 0.94 -14.54 -11.93
C LYS A 28 -0.11 -15.00 -12.94
N ASN A 29 -0.36 -16.30 -13.01
CA ASN A 29 -1.38 -16.88 -13.89
C ASN A 29 -2.78 -16.36 -13.56
N TYR A 30 -3.11 -16.23 -12.28
CA TYR A 30 -4.38 -15.66 -11.85
C TYR A 30 -4.53 -14.19 -12.29
N LEU A 31 -3.52 -13.34 -12.07
CA LEU A 31 -3.56 -11.93 -12.49
C LEU A 31 -3.69 -11.79 -14.02
N ASN A 32 -2.93 -12.60 -14.77
CA ASN A 32 -3.02 -12.65 -16.23
C ASN A 32 -4.42 -13.08 -16.70
N SER A 33 -5.02 -14.10 -16.06
CA SER A 33 -6.40 -14.54 -16.38
C SER A 33 -7.47 -13.47 -16.14
N LYS A 34 -7.14 -12.44 -15.36
CA LYS A 34 -8.02 -11.31 -15.04
C LYS A 34 -7.66 -10.05 -15.84
N ASN A 35 -6.75 -10.14 -16.82
CA ASN A 35 -6.24 -9.00 -17.59
C ASN A 35 -5.74 -7.86 -16.69
N VAL A 36 -5.08 -8.20 -15.58
CA VAL A 36 -4.52 -7.22 -14.65
C VAL A 36 -3.08 -6.95 -15.05
N THR A 37 -2.77 -5.72 -15.46
CA THR A 37 -1.39 -5.25 -15.61
C THR A 37 -0.77 -5.06 -14.24
N VAL A 38 0.40 -5.66 -14.01
CA VAL A 38 1.15 -5.50 -12.75
C VAL A 38 2.27 -4.50 -12.98
N LEU A 39 2.37 -3.51 -12.10
CA LEU A 39 3.48 -2.55 -12.12
C LEU A 39 4.78 -3.26 -11.73
N GLU A 40 5.81 -3.15 -12.55
CA GLU A 40 7.14 -3.67 -12.19
C GLU A 40 7.68 -2.91 -10.98
N TRP A 41 8.14 -3.66 -9.98
CA TRP A 41 8.60 -3.11 -8.72
C TRP A 41 9.98 -3.67 -8.35
N PRO A 42 10.91 -2.87 -7.81
CA PRO A 42 12.20 -3.37 -7.36
C PRO A 42 12.05 -4.31 -6.14
N PRO A 43 12.86 -5.38 -6.05
CA PRO A 43 12.89 -6.25 -4.88
C PRO A 43 13.45 -5.49 -3.66
N MET A 44 12.98 -5.83 -2.46
CA MET A 44 13.48 -5.28 -1.20
C MET A 44 13.36 -3.74 -1.10
N SER A 45 12.28 -3.16 -1.64
CA SER A 45 12.00 -1.72 -1.56
C SER A 45 10.70 -1.42 -0.81
N PRO A 46 10.61 -1.76 0.49
CA PRO A 46 9.45 -1.40 1.31
C PRO A 46 9.29 0.13 1.39
N GLU A 47 10.42 0.85 1.34
CA GLU A 47 10.56 2.31 1.25
C GLU A 47 9.62 2.96 0.22
N LEU A 48 9.42 2.25 -0.90
CA LEU A 48 8.66 2.76 -2.03
C LEU A 48 7.18 2.41 -1.90
N ASN A 49 6.80 1.42 -1.07
CA ASN A 49 5.45 0.89 -1.04
C ASN A 49 4.50 1.90 -0.35
N PRO A 50 3.57 2.56 -1.07
CA PRO A 50 2.74 3.60 -0.47
C PRO A 50 1.82 3.08 0.64
N ILE A 51 1.46 1.79 0.62
CA ILE A 51 0.56 1.20 1.61
C ILE A 51 1.19 1.13 3.01
N GLU A 52 2.51 1.04 3.11
CA GLU A 52 3.22 1.02 4.40
C GLU A 52 3.02 2.33 5.17
N ASN A 53 3.00 3.45 4.44
CA ASN A 53 2.71 4.76 5.02
C ASN A 53 1.26 4.85 5.49
N VAL A 54 0.32 4.28 4.74
CA VAL A 54 -1.09 4.20 5.14
C VAL A 54 -1.24 3.40 6.42
N TRP A 55 -0.57 2.23 6.53
CA TRP A 55 -0.56 1.42 7.74
C TRP A 55 0.06 2.15 8.94
N CYS A 56 1.13 2.91 8.74
CA CYS A 56 1.72 3.73 9.80
C CYS A 56 0.77 4.83 10.29
N ILE A 57 0.07 5.52 9.38
CA ILE A 57 -0.91 6.55 9.75
C ILE A 57 -2.10 5.93 10.48
N MET A 58 -2.62 4.82 9.97
CA MET A 58 -3.73 4.11 10.60
C MET A 58 -3.37 3.57 11.98
N SER A 59 -2.18 2.98 12.15
CA SER A 59 -1.75 2.47 13.46
C SER A 59 -1.64 3.59 14.49
N ARG A 60 -1.08 4.74 14.11
CA ARG A 60 -1.04 5.94 14.96
C ARG A 60 -2.44 6.42 15.36
N LYS A 61 -3.41 6.34 14.44
CA LYS A 61 -4.81 6.68 14.73
C LYS A 61 -5.51 5.66 15.62
N VAL A 62 -5.33 4.37 15.38
CA VAL A 62 -5.92 3.30 16.18
C VAL A 62 -5.44 3.36 17.63
N TYR A 63 -4.16 3.66 17.84
CA TYR A 63 -3.53 3.71 19.16
C TYR A 63 -3.36 5.14 19.72
N GLU A 64 -4.05 6.14 19.13
CA GLU A 64 -3.94 7.51 19.62
C GLU A 64 -4.33 7.61 21.10
N ASN A 65 -3.71 8.53 21.83
CA ASN A 65 -3.94 8.73 23.26
C ASN A 65 -3.69 7.48 24.14
N GLY A 66 -2.91 6.51 23.64
CA GLY A 66 -2.58 5.29 24.38
C GLY A 66 -3.69 4.25 24.40
N GLY A 67 -4.59 4.27 23.40
CA GLY A 67 -5.69 3.31 23.28
C GLY A 67 -5.24 1.85 23.43
N GLN A 68 -5.99 1.06 24.18
CA GLN A 68 -5.76 -0.38 24.35
C GLN A 68 -7.04 -1.14 24.03
N PHE A 69 -6.90 -2.30 23.37
CA PHE A 69 -8.02 -3.11 22.92
C PHE A 69 -7.94 -4.50 23.56
N TYR A 70 -9.00 -4.88 24.27
CA TYR A 70 -9.07 -6.15 25.00
C TYR A 70 -9.89 -7.22 24.27
N SER A 71 -10.30 -6.94 23.03
CA SER A 71 -10.94 -7.93 22.15
C SER A 71 -10.60 -7.67 20.69
N VAL A 72 -10.60 -8.73 19.89
CA VAL A 72 -10.42 -8.65 18.43
C VAL A 72 -11.51 -7.78 17.79
N ASN A 73 -12.75 -7.84 18.29
CA ASN A 73 -13.86 -7.05 17.74
C ASN A 73 -13.67 -5.55 18.00
N ALA A 74 -13.21 -5.16 19.20
CA ALA A 74 -12.92 -3.77 19.51
C ALA A 74 -11.77 -3.23 18.64
N LEU A 75 -10.72 -4.03 18.44
CA LEU A 75 -9.62 -3.65 17.56
C LEU A 75 -10.06 -3.51 16.09
N LYS A 76 -10.87 -4.44 15.59
CA LYS A 76 -11.42 -4.37 14.22
C LYS A 76 -12.24 -3.10 14.01
N ALA A 77 -13.16 -2.79 14.93
CA ALA A 77 -13.99 -1.59 14.85
C ALA A 77 -13.14 -0.30 14.85
N ALA A 78 -12.06 -0.26 15.63
CA ALA A 78 -11.13 0.87 15.63
C ALA A 78 -10.36 1.00 14.30
N ILE A 79 -9.89 -0.12 13.72
CA ILE A 79 -9.21 -0.14 12.43
C ILE A 79 -10.16 0.33 11.31
N GLU A 80 -11.40 -0.16 11.29
CA GLU A 80 -12.42 0.26 10.33
C GLU A 80 -12.72 1.76 10.47
N SER A 81 -12.90 2.25 11.71
CA SER A 81 -13.08 3.68 11.97
C SER A 81 -11.89 4.51 11.48
N ALA A 82 -10.65 4.08 11.74
CA ALA A 82 -9.45 4.78 11.27
C ALA A 82 -9.38 4.81 9.73
N TRP A 83 -9.81 3.74 9.06
CA TRP A 83 -9.89 3.69 7.59
C TRP A 83 -10.94 4.64 7.02
N TYR A 84 -12.17 4.62 7.55
CA TYR A 84 -13.26 5.45 7.04
C TYR A 84 -13.07 6.95 7.31
N ASN A 85 -12.30 7.30 8.34
CA ASN A 85 -11.94 8.68 8.65
C ASN A 85 -10.62 9.14 7.99
N LEU A 86 -9.98 8.30 7.18
CA LEU A 86 -8.76 8.69 6.48
C LEU A 86 -9.11 9.69 5.37
N GLU A 87 -8.54 10.88 5.45
CA GLU A 87 -8.74 11.93 4.45
C GLU A 87 -8.16 11.51 3.08
N PRO A 88 -8.94 11.58 1.99
CA PRO A 88 -8.44 11.27 0.64
C PRO A 88 -7.19 12.05 0.23
N GLU A 89 -7.03 13.27 0.75
CA GLU A 89 -5.89 14.16 0.53
C GLU A 89 -4.58 13.55 1.05
N ILE A 90 -4.64 12.76 2.14
CA ILE A 90 -3.48 12.02 2.65
C ILE A 90 -3.04 10.98 1.62
N LEU A 91 -3.98 10.23 1.05
CA LEU A 91 -3.68 9.23 0.02
C LEU A 91 -3.08 9.87 -1.23
N GLN A 92 -3.65 11.00 -1.68
CA GLN A 92 -3.12 11.76 -2.82
C GLN A 92 -1.69 12.25 -2.54
N THR A 93 -1.44 12.80 -1.36
CA THR A 93 -0.11 13.25 -0.96
C THR A 93 0.91 12.11 -0.96
N LEU A 94 0.55 10.94 -0.45
CA LEU A 94 1.42 9.75 -0.45
C LEU A 94 1.74 9.27 -1.86
N ILE A 95 0.77 9.29 -2.77
CA ILE A 95 0.96 8.93 -4.18
C ILE A 95 1.85 9.96 -4.87
N MET A 96 1.56 11.26 -4.71
CA MET A 96 2.37 12.34 -5.32
C MET A 96 3.82 12.34 -4.81
N SER A 97 4.05 11.94 -3.55
CA SER A 97 5.40 11.82 -3.01
C SER A 97 6.20 10.67 -3.62
N LEU A 98 5.54 9.69 -4.27
CA LEU A 98 6.20 8.47 -4.74
C LEU A 98 7.27 8.77 -5.79
N GLU A 99 7.00 9.70 -6.71
CA GLU A 99 7.97 10.10 -7.74
C GLU A 99 9.27 10.61 -7.09
N LYS A 100 9.15 11.49 -6.10
CA LYS A 100 10.30 11.97 -5.34
C LYS A 100 11.02 10.84 -4.60
N ARG A 101 10.28 9.93 -3.96
CA ARG A 101 10.85 8.79 -3.22
C ARG A 101 11.63 7.84 -4.14
N VAL A 102 11.10 7.56 -5.33
CA VAL A 102 11.79 6.78 -6.36
C VAL A 102 13.06 7.48 -6.81
N TYR A 103 12.99 8.78 -7.06
CA TYR A 103 14.16 9.58 -7.43
C TYR A 103 15.25 9.56 -6.34
N ASP A 104 14.87 9.79 -5.08
CA ASP A 104 15.79 9.76 -3.94
C ASP A 104 16.38 8.35 -3.73
N PHE A 105 15.61 7.29 -3.95
CA PHE A 105 16.08 5.91 -3.89
C PHE A 105 17.14 5.61 -4.97
N ILE A 106 16.92 6.09 -6.20
CA ILE A 106 17.89 5.97 -7.29
C ILE A 106 19.16 6.75 -6.97
N LEU A 107 19.05 7.99 -6.50
CA LEU A 107 20.22 8.80 -6.10
C LEU A 107 21.03 8.16 -4.96
N ASN A 108 20.35 7.47 -4.04
CA ASN A 108 21.00 6.74 -2.96
C ASN A 108 21.53 5.35 -3.39
N ASN A 109 21.58 5.04 -4.68
CA ASN A 109 22.03 3.76 -5.23
C ASN A 109 21.28 2.56 -4.62
N GLY A 110 19.97 2.72 -4.39
CA GLY A 110 19.11 1.68 -3.83
C GLY A 110 19.30 1.40 -2.33
N LYS A 111 19.99 2.29 -1.60
CA LYS A 111 20.10 2.22 -0.14
C LYS A 111 18.82 2.75 0.53
N THR A 112 18.62 2.33 1.77
CA THR A 112 17.48 2.70 2.63
C THR A 112 17.31 4.22 2.71
N LEU A 113 16.07 4.68 2.56
CA LEU A 113 15.68 6.07 2.79
C LEU A 113 15.28 6.21 4.26
N ASN A 114 15.73 7.27 4.94
CA ASN A 114 15.25 7.56 6.29
C ASN A 114 13.84 8.18 6.18
N TYR A 115 12.85 7.51 6.77
CA TYR A 115 11.47 7.99 6.94
C TYR A 115 11.19 8.45 8.35
#